data_AF-A0AAT9HXJ3-F1
#
_entry.id   AF-A0AAT9HXJ3-F1
#
_cell.length_a   1.000
_cell.length_b   1.000
_cell.length_c   1.000
_cell.angle_alpha   90.00
_cell.angle_beta   90.00
_cell.angle_gamma   90.00
#
_symmetry.space_group_name_H-M   'P 1'
#
loop_
_entity.id
_entity.type
_entity.pdbx_description
1 polymer ?
#
loop_
_entity_poly.entity_id
_entity_poly.type
_entity_poly.pdbx_seq_one_letter_code
_entity_poly.pdbx_strand_id
1 'polypeptide(L)'
;MVNDHERTVTTLEELAADRTELTDVRPGPLGTLDVYVFADGTTLCMTPGHRETAERLAAALRAGETPFLLGGSGISGAYTLTFSCGEENVYILADRVIASL
;
A
#
# COMPACT_ATOMS: atom_id res chain seq x y z
N MET A 1 -10.82 -11.80 19.55
CA MET A 1 -9.73 -11.73 18.56
C MET A 1 -10.21 -10.81 17.47
N VAL A 2 -9.57 -9.66 17.27
CA VAL A 2 -9.88 -8.78 16.14
C VAL A 2 -9.53 -9.55 14.87
N ASN A 3 -10.44 -9.58 13.91
CA ASN A 3 -10.20 -10.29 12.64
C ASN A 3 -9.01 -9.60 11.93
N ASP A 4 -8.10 -10.36 11.33
CA ASP A 4 -6.96 -9.78 10.58
C ASP A 4 -7.43 -8.75 9.54
N HIS A 5 -8.63 -8.94 8.99
CA HIS A 5 -9.28 -7.97 8.12
C HIS A 5 -9.55 -6.62 8.79
N GLU A 6 -10.16 -6.62 9.98
CA GLU A 6 -10.48 -5.39 10.73
C GLU A 6 -9.20 -4.65 11.11
N ARG A 7 -8.17 -5.39 11.55
CA ARG A 7 -6.86 -4.80 11.87
C ARG A 7 -6.22 -4.14 10.65
N THR A 8 -6.21 -4.81 9.50
CA THR A 8 -5.71 -4.21 8.25
C THR A 8 -6.48 -2.95 7.89
N VAL A 9 -7.82 -2.95 7.97
CA VAL A 9 -8.62 -1.77 7.64
C VAL A 9 -8.28 -0.59 8.55
N THR A 10 -8.22 -0.81 9.87
CA THR A 10 -7.82 0.24 10.82
C THR A 10 -6.43 0.78 10.51
N THR A 11 -5.44 -0.08 10.25
CA THR A 11 -4.10 0.39 9.90
C THR A 11 -4.09 1.19 8.59
N LEU A 12 -4.89 0.81 7.59
CA LEU A 12 -5.01 1.59 6.35
C LEU A 12 -5.65 2.97 6.60
N GLU A 13 -6.64 3.06 7.49
CA GLU A 13 -7.25 4.33 7.88
C GLU A 13 -6.26 5.23 8.62
N GLU A 14 -5.47 4.68 9.53
CA GLU A 14 -4.42 5.39 10.29
C GLU A 14 -3.33 5.93 9.36
N LEU A 15 -2.76 5.08 8.49
CA LEU A 15 -1.75 5.50 7.50
C LEU A 15 -2.25 6.62 6.59
N ALA A 16 -3.53 6.58 6.20
CA ALA A 16 -4.13 7.59 5.36
C ALA A 16 -4.40 8.91 6.10
N ALA A 17 -4.88 8.83 7.35
CA ALA A 17 -5.11 9.99 8.19
C ALA A 17 -3.80 10.75 8.50
N ASP A 18 -2.75 10.00 8.83
CA ASP A 18 -1.45 10.54 9.19
C ASP A 18 -0.60 10.91 7.96
N ARG A 19 -1.02 10.48 6.76
CA ARG A 19 -0.28 10.62 5.51
C ARG A 19 1.14 10.10 5.63
N THR A 20 1.29 8.94 6.28
CA THR A 20 2.60 8.33 6.48
C THR A 20 3.24 8.05 5.12
N GLU A 21 4.45 8.55 4.93
CA GLU A 21 5.17 8.43 3.67
C GLU A 21 5.64 6.99 3.44
N LEU A 22 5.57 6.55 2.18
CA LEU A 22 6.28 5.36 1.73
C LEU A 22 7.79 5.63 1.75
N THR A 23 8.54 4.64 2.20
CA THR A 23 10.01 4.65 2.20
C THR A 23 10.59 3.59 1.28
N ASP A 24 9.85 2.52 1.01
CA ASP A 24 10.29 1.45 0.12
C ASP A 24 9.09 0.71 -0.49
N VAL A 25 9.24 0.27 -1.75
CA VAL A 25 8.30 -0.60 -2.44
C VAL A 25 9.09 -1.68 -3.15
N ARG A 26 8.77 -2.93 -2.83
CA ARG A 26 9.42 -4.13 -3.35
C ARG A 26 8.41 -4.96 -4.15
N PRO A 27 8.31 -4.75 -5.46
CA PRO A 27 7.43 -5.55 -6.30
C PRO A 27 7.87 -7.01 -6.34
N GLY A 28 6.92 -7.92 -6.18
CA GLY A 28 7.15 -9.35 -6.29
C GLY A 28 7.40 -9.79 -7.74
N PRO A 29 8.06 -10.93 -7.95
CA PRO A 29 8.14 -11.54 -9.28
C PRO A 29 6.71 -11.83 -9.76
N LEU A 30 6.40 -11.40 -10.98
CA LEU A 30 5.10 -11.61 -11.63
C LEU A 30 3.88 -11.11 -10.82
N GLY A 31 4.03 -10.13 -9.91
CA GLY A 31 2.93 -9.56 -9.13
C GLY A 31 2.40 -10.48 -8.01
N THR A 32 3.21 -11.44 -7.57
CA THR A 32 2.82 -12.43 -6.55
C THR A 32 2.69 -11.85 -5.15
N LEU A 33 3.73 -11.15 -4.68
CA LEU A 33 3.73 -10.49 -3.38
C LEU A 33 4.51 -9.18 -3.48
N ASP A 34 3.80 -8.08 -3.39
CA ASP A 34 4.43 -6.76 -3.29
C ASP A 34 4.49 -6.35 -1.81
N VAL A 35 5.62 -5.75 -1.40
CA VAL A 35 5.83 -5.26 -0.02
C VAL A 35 6.05 -3.76 -0.04
N TYR A 36 5.27 -3.04 0.77
CA TYR A 36 5.29 -1.59 0.89
C TYR A 36 5.69 -1.23 2.31
N VAL A 37 6.67 -0.37 2.47
CA VAL A 37 7.21 0.03 3.78
C VAL A 37 6.95 1.51 3.98
N PHE A 38 6.38 1.85 5.13
CA PHE A 38 6.03 3.21 5.54
C PHE A 38 7.04 3.77 6.53
N ALA A 39 7.10 5.09 6.66
CA ALA A 39 8.05 5.80 7.50
C ALA A 39 7.91 5.52 9.01
N ASP A 40 6.73 5.10 9.46
CA ASP A 40 6.46 4.67 10.84
C ASP A 40 6.90 3.22 11.12
N GLY A 41 7.40 2.51 10.10
CA GLY A 41 7.79 1.11 10.17
C GLY A 41 6.70 0.14 9.71
N THR A 42 5.48 0.62 9.45
CA THR A 42 4.38 -0.22 8.97
C THR A 42 4.74 -0.85 7.63
N THR A 43 4.38 -2.12 7.47
CA THR A 43 4.52 -2.86 6.22
C THR A 43 3.16 -3.34 5.71
N LEU A 44 2.93 -3.18 4.40
CA LEU A 44 1.80 -3.80 3.71
C LEU A 44 2.31 -4.88 2.76
N CYS A 45 1.84 -6.10 2.97
CA CYS A 45 2.04 -7.24 2.07
C CYS A 45 0.78 -7.41 1.22
N MET A 46 0.91 -7.33 -0.11
CA MET A 46 -0.22 -7.39 -1.04
C MET A 46 -0.11 -8.56 -2.02
N THR A 47 -1.21 -9.32 -2.18
CA THR A 47 -1.25 -10.53 -3.03
C THR A 47 -2.63 -10.77 -3.66
N PRO A 48 -2.69 -11.09 -4.96
CA PRO A 48 -1.73 -10.68 -5.97
C PRO A 48 -1.76 -9.15 -6.06
N GLY A 49 -0.60 -8.56 -6.30
CA GLY A 49 -0.47 -7.11 -6.48
C GLY A 49 -0.53 -6.72 -7.97
N HIS A 50 -0.70 -5.43 -8.24
CA HIS A 50 -0.65 -4.90 -9.59
C HIS A 50 0.77 -4.41 -9.89
N ARG A 51 1.55 -5.24 -10.57
CA ARG A 51 2.99 -5.01 -10.79
C ARG A 51 3.32 -3.63 -11.35
N GLU A 52 2.57 -3.16 -12.35
CA GLU A 52 2.81 -1.86 -12.99
C GLU A 52 2.73 -0.70 -11.99
N THR A 53 1.73 -0.71 -11.09
CA THR A 53 1.55 0.35 -10.10
C THR A 53 2.57 0.26 -8.96
N ALA A 54 2.98 -0.95 -8.58
CA ALA A 54 4.08 -1.17 -7.64
C ALA A 54 5.42 -0.66 -8.21
N GLU A 55 5.71 -0.96 -9.48
CA GLU A 55 6.91 -0.47 -10.16
C GLU A 55 6.91 1.06 -10.29
N ARG A 56 5.76 1.68 -10.55
CA ARG A 56 5.60 3.13 -10.60
C ARG A 56 5.90 3.80 -9.26
N LEU A 57 5.34 3.31 -8.16
CA LEU A 57 5.63 3.85 -6.82
C LEU A 57 7.10 3.64 -6.44
N ALA A 58 7.67 2.48 -6.76
CA ALA A 58 9.09 2.24 -6.55
C ALA A 58 9.98 3.20 -7.38
N ALA A 59 9.55 3.57 -8.59
CA ALA A 59 10.24 4.53 -9.43
C ALA A 59 10.15 5.96 -8.86
N ALA A 60 8.99 6.36 -8.36
CA ALA A 60 8.78 7.65 -7.70
C ALA A 60 9.68 7.81 -6.46
N LEU A 61 9.76 6.78 -5.61
CA LEU A 61 10.69 6.76 -4.48
C LEU A 61 12.15 6.93 -4.91
N ARG A 62 12.56 6.24 -5.99
CA ARG A 62 13.92 6.42 -6.57
C ARG A 62 14.14 7.82 -7.14
N ALA A 63 13.09 8.51 -7.56
CA ALA A 63 13.15 9.91 -8.01
C ALA A 63 13.14 10.92 -6.85
N GLY A 64 12.99 10.46 -5.60
CA GLY A 64 12.96 11.31 -4.41
C GLY A 64 11.57 11.87 -4.07
N GLU A 65 10.52 11.36 -4.69
CA GLU A 65 9.15 11.66 -4.26
C GLU A 65 8.82 10.93 -2.95
N THR A 66 7.83 11.43 -2.22
CA THR A 66 7.32 10.82 -0.98
C THR A 66 5.85 10.43 -1.10
N PRO A 67 5.52 9.35 -1.85
CA PRO A 67 4.15 8.88 -1.97
C PRO A 67 3.56 8.51 -0.61
N PHE A 68 2.27 8.75 -0.41
CA PHE A 68 1.57 8.37 0.83
C PHE A 68 0.15 7.86 0.51
N LEU A 69 -0.42 7.10 1.43
CA LEU A 69 -1.78 6.57 1.26
C LEU A 69 -2.79 7.72 1.43
N LEU A 70 -3.69 7.89 0.45
CA LEU A 70 -4.82 8.80 0.54
C LEU A 70 -6.06 8.12 1.12
N GLY A 71 -6.14 6.80 0.97
CA GLY A 71 -7.22 5.99 1.52
C GLY A 71 -7.15 4.56 1.01
N GLY A 72 -7.68 3.65 1.81
CA GLY A 72 -7.87 2.25 1.47
C GLY A 72 -9.27 1.80 1.87
N SER A 73 -9.86 0.90 1.11
CA SER A 73 -11.12 0.25 1.47
C SER A 73 -11.06 -1.24 1.19
N GLY A 74 -11.72 -2.03 2.04
CA GLY A 74 -11.90 -3.46 1.88
C GLY A 74 -13.36 -3.76 1.52
N ILE A 75 -13.62 -4.46 0.41
CA ILE A 75 -14.95 -4.92 0.00
C ILE A 75 -14.87 -6.41 -0.32
N SER A 76 -15.63 -7.22 0.42
CA SER A 76 -15.72 -8.67 0.19
C SER A 76 -14.37 -9.39 0.14
N GLY A 77 -13.40 -8.91 0.92
CA GLY A 77 -12.04 -9.46 1.01
C GLY A 77 -11.03 -8.82 0.05
N ALA A 78 -11.48 -8.17 -1.03
CA ALA A 78 -10.60 -7.41 -1.93
C ALA A 78 -10.36 -6.00 -1.37
N TYR A 79 -9.25 -5.39 -1.78
CA TYR A 79 -8.82 -4.08 -1.34
C TYR A 79 -8.59 -3.14 -2.51
N THR A 80 -9.03 -1.89 -2.36
CA THR A 80 -8.63 -0.78 -3.24
C THR A 80 -7.86 0.25 -2.44
N LEU A 81 -6.65 0.60 -2.89
CA LEU A 81 -5.80 1.60 -2.26
C LEU A 81 -5.52 2.75 -3.24
N THR A 82 -5.52 3.98 -2.74
CA THR A 82 -5.14 5.16 -3.50
C THR A 82 -3.90 5.79 -2.88
N PHE A 83 -2.82 5.90 -3.65
CA PHE A 83 -1.62 6.61 -3.25
C PHE A 83 -1.53 7.95 -3.95
N SER A 84 -1.17 8.99 -3.21
CA SER A 84 -0.63 10.21 -3.80
C SER A 84 0.79 9.92 -4.29
N CYS A 85 1.14 10.36 -5.49
CA CYS A 85 2.47 10.22 -6.10
C CYS A 85 2.78 11.49 -6.90
N GLY A 86 3.38 12.48 -6.24
CA GLY A 86 3.58 13.81 -6.84
C GLY A 86 2.24 14.48 -7.18
N GLU A 87 2.08 14.87 -8.45
CA GLU A 87 0.84 15.48 -8.96
C GLU A 87 -0.22 14.45 -9.38
N GLU A 88 0.12 13.16 -9.37
CA GLU A 88 -0.74 12.08 -9.86
C GLU A 88 -1.15 11.14 -8.71
N ASN A 89 -2.21 10.36 -8.96
CA ASN A 89 -2.64 9.31 -8.05
C ASN A 89 -2.38 7.94 -8.66
N VAL A 90 -1.92 7.00 -7.83
CA VAL A 90 -1.74 5.59 -8.18
C VAL A 90 -2.82 4.77 -7.48
N TYR A 91 -3.60 4.02 -8.26
CA TYR A 91 -4.69 3.19 -7.75
C TYR A 91 -4.29 1.72 -7.80
N ILE A 92 -4.44 1.00 -6.70
CA ILE A 92 -4.07 -0.41 -6.57
C ILE A 92 -5.30 -1.22 -6.21
N LEU A 93 -5.49 -2.34 -6.91
CA LEU A 93 -6.42 -3.40 -6.56
C LEU A 93 -5.60 -4.59 -6.06
N ALA A 94 -5.97 -5.16 -4.92
CA ALA A 94 -5.33 -6.35 -4.37
C ALA A 94 -6.39 -7.30 -3.79
N ASP A 95 -6.22 -8.61 -3.98
CA ASP A 95 -7.16 -9.59 -3.40
C ASP A 95 -6.96 -9.75 -1.89
N ARG A 96 -5.74 -9.46 -1.40
CA ARG A 96 -5.39 -9.51 0.02
C ARG A 96 -4.38 -8.43 0.35
N VAL A 97 -4.58 -7.83 1.52
CA VAL A 97 -3.63 -6.90 2.15
C VAL A 97 -3.45 -7.36 3.59
N ILE A 98 -2.20 -7.51 4.01
CA ILE A 98 -1.83 -7.74 5.40
C ILE A 98 -1.01 -6.54 5.84
N ALA A 99 -1.51 -5.84 6.87
CA ALA A 99 -0.76 -4.78 7.54
C ALA A 99 -0.06 -5.32 8.79
N SER A 100 1.21 -4.98 8.95
CA SER A 100 2.00 -5.28 10.14
C SER A 100 2.89 -4.09 10.48
N LEU A 101 2.78 -3.62 11.71
CA LEU A 101 3.72 -2.69 12.33
C LEU A 101 4.83 -3.47 13.05
#